data_AF-A0A926G3M0-F1
#
_entry.id   AF-A0A926G3M0-F1
#
_cell.length_a   1.000
_cell.length_b   1.000
_cell.length_c   1.000
_cell.angle_alpha   90.00
_cell.angle_beta   90.00
_cell.angle_gamma   90.00
#
_symmetry.space_group_name_H-M   'P 1'
#
loop_
_entity.id
_entity.type
_entity.pdbx_description
1 polymer ?
#
loop_
_entity_poly.entity_id
_entity_poly.type
_entity_poly.pdbx_seq_one_letter_code
_entity_poly.pdbx_strand_id
1 'polypeptide(L)'
;MAEQSYTDAIALLKADHRKVEDLFEQFEGARSSASKQKIANQICTELKIHTMIEEEIFYPAFRGLIEDDLMDEAYVEHDGAKVLINDIVAGQPEDDFYDAKVTVLSEEIKHHVHEEEMPSEGMFAQCRKTDVDLVALRDAMLARKQELTAQAQSGGLPPAKPTAVNLQPA
;
A
#
# COMPACT_ATOMS: atom_id res chain seq x y z
N MET A 1 -8.83 -18.47 12.55
CA MET A 1 -7.61 -18.24 11.75
C MET A 1 -6.52 -17.92 12.74
N ALA A 2 -5.35 -18.55 12.66
CA ALA A 2 -4.25 -18.19 13.57
C ALA A 2 -3.90 -16.72 13.34
N GLU A 3 -3.78 -15.93 14.40
CA GLU A 3 -3.25 -14.56 14.30
C GLU A 3 -1.89 -14.65 13.61
N GLN A 4 -1.77 -13.97 12.48
CA GLN A 4 -0.51 -13.87 11.76
C GLN A 4 0.43 -13.05 12.65
N SER A 5 1.43 -13.71 13.23
CA SER A 5 2.36 -13.07 14.16
C SER A 5 3.51 -12.43 13.38
N TYR A 6 3.50 -11.10 13.27
CA TYR A 6 4.61 -10.33 12.70
C TYR A 6 5.62 -10.00 13.80
N THR A 7 6.92 -10.12 13.53
CA THR A 7 7.95 -9.85 14.56
C THR A 7 7.96 -8.37 14.98
N ASP A 8 7.62 -7.46 14.06
CA ASP A 8 7.60 -6.01 14.26
C ASP A 8 6.92 -5.29 13.06
N ALA A 9 6.92 -3.94 13.07
CA ALA A 9 6.23 -3.09 12.09
C ALA A 9 6.72 -3.32 10.65
N ILE A 10 8.04 -3.44 10.45
CA ILE A 10 8.62 -3.67 9.13
C ILE A 10 8.25 -5.06 8.63
N ALA A 11 8.24 -6.08 9.51
CA ALA A 11 7.78 -7.42 9.12
C ALA A 11 6.30 -7.44 8.72
N LEU A 12 5.47 -6.59 9.33
CA LEU A 12 4.07 -6.39 8.94
C LEU A 12 3.97 -5.76 7.53
N LEU A 13 4.69 -4.67 7.26
CA LEU A 13 4.68 -4.00 5.94
C LEU A 13 5.20 -4.90 4.82
N LYS A 14 6.33 -5.59 5.04
CA LYS A 14 6.85 -6.58 4.08
C LYS A 14 5.83 -7.67 3.77
N ALA A 15 5.05 -8.12 4.76
CA ALA A 15 4.02 -9.11 4.52
C ALA A 15 2.86 -8.55 3.67
N ASP A 16 2.56 -7.26 3.78
CA ASP A 16 1.61 -6.59 2.88
C ASP A 16 2.15 -6.48 1.46
N HIS A 17 3.42 -6.13 1.30
CA HIS A 17 4.08 -6.11 -0.01
C HIS A 17 3.96 -7.47 -0.70
N ARG A 18 4.32 -8.57 0.00
CA ARG A 18 4.23 -9.92 -0.57
C ARG A 18 2.80 -10.28 -0.95
N LYS A 19 1.82 -9.93 -0.10
CA LYS A 19 0.41 -10.18 -0.39
C LYS A 19 -0.07 -9.44 -1.63
N VAL A 20 0.33 -8.18 -1.81
CA VAL A 20 -0.06 -7.38 -2.97
C VAL A 20 0.65 -7.86 -4.25
N GLU A 21 1.92 -8.23 -4.19
CA GLU A 21 2.62 -8.87 -5.30
C GLU A 21 1.92 -10.16 -5.76
N ASP A 22 1.58 -11.06 -4.82
CA ASP A 22 0.84 -12.29 -5.13
C ASP A 22 -0.52 -11.98 -5.78
N LEU A 23 -1.17 -10.87 -5.42
CA LEU A 23 -2.43 -10.46 -6.02
C LEU A 23 -2.25 -9.92 -7.44
N PHE A 24 -1.18 -9.18 -7.70
CA PHE A 24 -0.84 -8.75 -9.07
C PHE A 24 -0.55 -9.94 -9.97
N GLU A 25 0.21 -10.93 -9.52
CA GLU A 25 0.44 -12.17 -10.28
C GLU A 25 -0.87 -12.92 -10.57
N GLN A 26 -1.78 -12.98 -9.59
CA GLN A 26 -3.12 -13.56 -9.79
C GLN A 26 -3.95 -12.77 -10.80
N PHE A 27 -3.85 -11.43 -10.81
CA PHE A 27 -4.55 -10.58 -11.78
C PHE A 27 -4.05 -10.87 -13.20
N GLU A 28 -2.73 -10.93 -13.40
CA GLU A 28 -2.11 -11.27 -14.69
C GLU A 28 -2.53 -12.67 -15.19
N GLY A 29 -2.69 -13.63 -14.28
CA GLY A 29 -3.15 -14.99 -14.59
C GLY A 29 -4.66 -15.11 -14.85
N ALA A 30 -5.47 -14.12 -14.47
CA ALA A 30 -6.92 -14.20 -14.51
C ALA A 30 -7.49 -14.11 -15.94
N ARG A 31 -8.48 -14.97 -16.25
CA ARG A 31 -9.03 -15.09 -17.61
C ARG A 31 -10.41 -14.49 -17.80
N SER A 32 -11.20 -14.35 -16.74
CA SER A 32 -12.53 -13.76 -16.81
C SER A 32 -12.52 -12.34 -16.25
N SER A 33 -13.35 -11.47 -16.84
CA SER A 33 -13.58 -10.11 -16.35
C SER A 33 -13.98 -10.10 -14.87
N ALA A 34 -14.87 -11.02 -14.46
CA ALA A 34 -15.32 -11.11 -13.08
C ALA A 34 -14.17 -11.44 -12.11
N SER A 35 -13.25 -12.34 -12.48
CA SER A 35 -12.08 -12.64 -11.65
C SER A 35 -11.12 -11.47 -11.60
N LYS A 36 -10.85 -10.82 -12.74
CA LYS A 36 -10.00 -9.62 -12.81
C LYS A 36 -10.52 -8.50 -11.93
N GLN A 37 -11.80 -8.16 -12.05
CA GLN A 37 -12.42 -7.11 -11.25
C GLN A 37 -12.36 -7.42 -9.75
N LYS A 38 -12.62 -8.69 -9.36
CA LYS A 38 -12.51 -9.10 -7.96
C LYS A 38 -11.08 -8.92 -7.43
N ILE A 39 -10.08 -9.34 -8.18
CA ILE A 39 -8.67 -9.26 -7.77
C ILE A 39 -8.20 -7.80 -7.75
N ALA A 40 -8.53 -7.00 -8.76
CA ALA A 40 -8.20 -5.57 -8.81
C ALA A 40 -8.83 -4.80 -7.64
N ASN A 41 -10.09 -5.08 -7.30
CA ASN A 41 -10.73 -4.48 -6.12
C ASN A 41 -10.05 -4.90 -4.81
N GLN A 42 -9.57 -6.14 -4.74
CA GLN A 42 -8.79 -6.61 -3.60
C GLN A 42 -7.44 -5.89 -3.51
N ILE A 43 -6.67 -5.80 -4.60
CA ILE A 43 -5.42 -5.03 -4.70
C ILE A 43 -5.65 -3.60 -4.20
N CYS A 44 -6.65 -2.92 -4.75
CA CYS A 44 -7.00 -1.55 -4.38
C CYS A 44 -7.36 -1.41 -2.90
N THR A 45 -8.04 -2.40 -2.32
CA THR A 45 -8.38 -2.41 -0.89
C THR A 45 -7.14 -2.57 -0.03
N GLU A 46 -6.28 -3.54 -0.34
CA GLU A 46 -5.04 -3.78 0.42
C GLU A 46 -4.11 -2.57 0.37
N LEU A 47 -3.89 -1.99 -0.82
CA LEU A 47 -3.05 -0.80 -1.00
C LEU A 47 -3.60 0.42 -0.25
N LYS A 48 -4.93 0.62 -0.21
CA LYS A 48 -5.53 1.69 0.59
C LYS A 48 -5.25 1.52 2.08
N ILE A 49 -5.32 0.29 2.59
CA ILE A 49 -5.06 0.01 4.00
C ILE A 49 -3.57 0.20 4.30
N HIS A 50 -2.71 -0.31 3.44
CA HIS A 50 -1.25 -0.24 3.56
C HIS A 50 -0.75 1.21 3.60
N THR A 51 -1.10 2.00 2.58
CA THR A 51 -0.74 3.42 2.54
C THR A 51 -1.30 4.21 3.73
N MET A 52 -2.51 3.89 4.22
CA MET A 52 -3.06 4.51 5.43
C MET A 52 -2.23 4.20 6.69
N ILE A 53 -1.84 2.94 6.92
CA ILE A 53 -1.04 2.61 8.12
C ILE A 53 0.38 3.18 8.05
N GLU A 54 0.93 3.35 6.84
CA GLU A 54 2.22 4.00 6.67
C GLU A 54 2.13 5.49 6.95
N GLU A 55 1.22 6.18 6.28
CA GLU A 55 1.10 7.63 6.35
C GLU A 55 0.57 8.13 7.70
N GLU A 56 -0.31 7.37 8.36
CA GLU A 56 -0.89 7.75 9.66
C GLU A 56 0.02 7.38 10.84
N ILE A 57 0.86 6.33 10.71
CA ILE A 57 1.55 5.72 11.85
C ILE A 57 3.04 5.50 11.59
N PHE A 58 3.41 4.79 10.53
CA PHE A 58 4.81 4.41 10.30
C PHE A 58 5.69 5.63 9.96
N TYR A 59 5.38 6.36 8.91
CA TYR A 59 6.14 7.52 8.43
C TYR A 59 6.31 8.61 9.50
N PRO A 60 5.25 9.02 10.26
CA PRO A 60 5.42 9.97 11.35
C PRO A 60 6.40 9.53 12.44
N ALA A 61 6.57 8.23 12.67
CA ALA A 61 7.49 7.71 13.69
C ALA A 61 8.97 7.86 13.31
N PHE A 62 9.28 8.01 12.02
CA PHE A 62 10.66 8.11 11.50
C PHE A 62 11.03 9.48 10.95
N ARG A 63 10.09 10.43 10.87
CA ARG A 63 10.36 11.78 10.36
C ARG A 63 11.49 12.47 11.13
N GLY A 64 12.52 12.91 10.40
CA GLY A 64 13.73 13.50 10.98
C GLY A 64 14.68 12.52 11.68
N LEU A 65 14.41 11.22 11.64
CA LEU A 65 15.28 10.16 12.17
C LEU A 65 15.97 9.35 11.05
N ILE A 66 15.43 9.41 9.83
CA ILE A 66 15.97 8.82 8.60
C ILE A 66 16.07 9.90 7.52
N GLU A 67 16.53 9.54 6.33
CA GLU A 67 16.52 10.46 5.18
C GLU A 67 15.08 10.85 4.80
N ASP A 68 14.74 12.12 5.00
CA ASP A 68 13.39 12.63 4.75
C ASP A 68 13.02 12.59 3.25
N ASP A 69 14.01 12.68 2.35
CA ASP A 69 13.79 12.62 0.89
C ASP A 69 13.16 11.29 0.45
N LEU A 70 13.61 10.15 1.01
CA LEU A 70 13.03 8.83 0.71
C LEU A 70 11.55 8.77 1.11
N MET A 71 11.22 9.41 2.23
CA MET A 71 9.85 9.42 2.73
C MET A 71 8.97 10.39 1.93
N ASP A 72 9.51 11.55 1.54
CA ASP A 72 8.80 12.50 0.67
C ASP A 72 8.53 11.91 -0.72
N GLU A 73 9.48 11.14 -1.27
CA GLU A 73 9.29 10.36 -2.51
C GLU A 73 8.18 9.32 -2.34
N ALA A 74 8.21 8.52 -1.27
CA ALA A 74 7.16 7.55 -0.97
C ALA A 74 5.74 8.17 -0.89
N TYR A 75 5.60 9.35 -0.27
CA TYR A 75 4.32 10.08 -0.25
C TYR A 75 3.83 10.47 -1.66
N VAL A 76 4.73 10.84 -2.57
CA VAL A 76 4.39 11.20 -3.95
C VAL A 76 4.04 9.94 -4.77
N GLU A 77 4.79 8.85 -4.61
CA GLU A 77 4.48 7.56 -5.22
C GLU A 77 3.12 7.04 -4.76
N HIS A 78 2.84 7.08 -3.46
CA HIS A 78 1.54 6.74 -2.89
C HIS A 78 0.42 7.52 -3.56
N ASP A 79 0.60 8.81 -3.79
CA ASP A 79 -0.44 9.62 -4.41
C ASP A 79 -0.68 9.28 -5.88
N GLY A 80 0.36 8.95 -6.64
CA GLY A 80 0.23 8.37 -7.98
C GLY A 80 -0.60 7.08 -7.96
N ALA A 81 -0.23 6.16 -7.07
CA ALA A 81 -0.95 4.91 -6.87
C ALA A 81 -2.41 5.15 -6.45
N LYS A 82 -2.68 6.09 -5.54
CA LYS A 82 -4.04 6.44 -5.08
C LYS A 82 -4.92 6.97 -6.22
N VAL A 83 -4.36 7.71 -7.17
CA VAL A 83 -5.09 8.16 -8.37
C VAL A 83 -5.52 6.96 -9.20
N LEU A 84 -4.59 6.05 -9.50
CA LEU A 84 -4.90 4.82 -10.25
C LEU A 84 -5.90 3.94 -9.51
N ILE A 85 -5.73 3.76 -8.19
CA ILE A 85 -6.65 2.99 -7.33
C ILE A 85 -8.08 3.53 -7.44
N ASN A 86 -8.27 4.85 -7.33
CA ASN A 86 -9.60 5.43 -7.40
C ASN A 86 -10.25 5.23 -8.78
N ASP A 87 -9.46 5.35 -9.85
CA ASP A 87 -9.92 5.16 -11.23
C ASP A 87 -10.24 3.68 -11.52
N ILE A 88 -9.41 2.74 -11.06
CA ILE A 88 -9.65 1.29 -11.18
C ILE A 88 -10.91 0.87 -10.42
N VAL A 89 -11.12 1.38 -9.21
CA VAL A 89 -12.33 1.06 -8.41
C VAL A 89 -13.60 1.61 -9.05
N ALA A 90 -13.52 2.75 -9.75
CA ALA A 90 -14.66 3.34 -10.45
C ALA A 90 -14.96 2.68 -11.80
N GLY A 91 -13.95 2.08 -12.45
CA GLY A 91 -14.04 1.46 -13.76
C GLY A 91 -14.58 0.03 -13.78
N GLN A 92 -14.65 -0.53 -14.97
CA GLN A 92 -15.03 -1.92 -15.25
C GLN A 92 -13.93 -2.65 -16.03
N PRO A 93 -13.79 -3.98 -15.85
CA PRO A 93 -12.76 -4.77 -16.54
C PRO A 93 -12.87 -4.76 -18.07
N GLU A 94 -14.00 -4.36 -18.64
CA GLU A 94 -14.19 -4.18 -20.08
C GLU A 94 -13.73 -2.82 -20.63
N ASP A 95 -13.39 -1.85 -19.76
CA ASP A 95 -12.95 -0.52 -20.19
C ASP A 95 -11.59 -0.59 -20.89
N ASP A 96 -11.41 0.20 -21.96
CA ASP A 96 -10.24 0.17 -22.87
C ASP A 96 -8.87 0.19 -22.16
N PHE A 97 -8.79 0.80 -20.98
CA PHE A 97 -7.54 0.99 -20.22
C PHE A 97 -7.51 0.26 -18.88
N TYR A 98 -8.49 -0.58 -18.54
CA TYR A 98 -8.59 -1.18 -17.20
C TYR A 98 -7.35 -2.01 -16.85
N ASP A 99 -7.00 -2.98 -17.70
CA ASP A 99 -5.82 -3.82 -17.50
C ASP A 99 -4.54 -2.98 -17.44
N ALA A 100 -4.41 -1.98 -18.33
CA ALA A 100 -3.24 -1.11 -18.37
C ALA A 100 -3.07 -0.31 -17.07
N LYS A 101 -4.16 0.21 -16.48
CA LYS A 101 -4.11 0.90 -15.18
C LYS A 101 -3.62 -0.03 -14.07
N VAL A 102 -4.08 -1.29 -14.05
CA VAL A 102 -3.63 -2.28 -13.06
C VAL A 102 -2.16 -2.66 -13.28
N THR A 103 -1.71 -2.79 -14.53
CA THR A 103 -0.29 -3.02 -14.86
C THR A 103 0.58 -1.86 -14.39
N VAL A 104 0.24 -0.61 -14.70
CA VAL A 104 1.02 0.56 -14.26
C VAL A 104 1.04 0.66 -12.75
N LEU A 105 -0.09 0.41 -12.07
CA LEU A 105 -0.13 0.35 -10.61
C LEU A 105 0.83 -0.72 -10.06
N SER A 106 0.91 -1.90 -10.69
CA SER A 106 1.86 -2.95 -10.32
C SER A 106 3.32 -2.49 -10.44
N GLU A 107 3.65 -1.77 -11.51
CA GLU A 107 5.00 -1.24 -11.75
C GLU A 107 5.38 -0.16 -10.73
N GLU A 108 4.47 0.79 -10.43
CA GLU A 108 4.66 1.80 -9.39
C GLU A 108 4.90 1.15 -8.02
N ILE A 109 4.06 0.18 -7.62
CA ILE A 109 4.21 -0.52 -6.34
C ILE A 109 5.50 -1.34 -6.28
N LYS A 110 5.91 -2.00 -7.38
CA LYS A 110 7.20 -2.73 -7.41
C LYS A 110 8.40 -1.80 -7.20
N HIS A 111 8.34 -0.58 -7.75
CA HIS A 111 9.39 0.41 -7.54
C HIS A 111 9.42 0.88 -6.08
N HIS A 112 8.28 1.30 -5.56
CA HIS A 112 8.11 1.71 -4.16
C HIS A 112 8.65 0.66 -3.17
N VAL A 113 8.21 -0.59 -3.32
CA VAL A 113 8.65 -1.73 -2.49
C VAL A 113 10.16 -1.94 -2.59
N HIS A 114 10.75 -1.75 -3.76
CA HIS A 114 12.20 -1.88 -3.94
C HIS A 114 12.96 -0.85 -3.12
N GLU A 115 12.51 0.41 -3.12
CA GLU A 115 13.15 1.50 -2.38
C GLU A 115 13.03 1.33 -0.87
N GLU A 116 11.84 0.96 -0.38
CA GLU A 116 11.64 0.73 1.04
C GLU A 116 12.44 -0.48 1.56
N GLU A 117 12.46 -1.57 0.79
CA GLU A 117 13.09 -2.82 1.20
C GLU A 117 14.56 -2.96 0.82
N MET A 118 15.15 -1.98 0.11
CA MET A 118 16.53 -2.06 -0.36
C MET A 118 17.49 -2.38 0.79
N PRO A 119 18.31 -3.45 0.70
CA PRO A 119 19.21 -3.81 1.77
C PRO A 119 20.22 -2.70 2.09
N SER A 120 20.43 -2.44 3.38
CA SER A 120 21.41 -1.48 3.92
C SER A 120 21.12 0.01 3.72
N GLU A 121 20.51 0.38 2.60
CA GLU A 121 20.29 1.78 2.17
C GLU A 121 18.82 2.20 2.16
N GLY A 122 17.90 1.26 1.88
CA GLY A 122 16.47 1.54 1.79
C GLY A 122 15.83 1.96 3.11
N MET A 123 14.62 2.52 3.02
CA MET A 123 13.92 3.13 4.16
C MET A 123 13.90 2.20 5.37
N PHE A 124 13.51 0.93 5.20
CA PHE A 124 13.44 -0.01 6.31
C PHE A 124 14.79 -0.32 6.94
N ALA A 125 15.87 -0.35 6.16
CA ALA A 125 17.21 -0.54 6.69
C ALA A 125 17.66 0.67 7.54
N GLN A 126 17.21 1.89 7.19
CA GLN A 126 17.43 3.09 8.00
C GLN A 126 16.58 3.07 9.27
N CYS A 127 15.28 2.76 9.16
CA CYS A 127 14.37 2.66 10.31
C CYS A 127 14.90 1.70 11.40
N ARG A 128 15.49 0.57 10.99
CA ARG A 128 16.11 -0.42 11.89
C ARG A 128 17.30 0.09 12.71
N LYS A 129 17.95 1.17 12.26
CA LYS A 129 19.10 1.77 12.95
C LYS A 129 18.69 2.84 13.97
N THR A 130 17.40 3.16 14.05
CA THR A 130 16.84 4.11 15.02
C THR A 130 16.46 3.41 16.34
N ASP A 131 16.18 4.21 17.38
CA ASP A 131 15.71 3.72 18.68
C ASP A 131 14.18 3.57 18.76
N VAL A 132 13.46 3.70 17.63
CA VAL A 132 12.00 3.54 17.59
C VAL A 132 11.62 2.10 17.95
N ASP A 133 10.66 1.95 18.86
CA ASP A 133 10.13 0.63 19.24
C ASP A 133 9.25 0.06 18.13
N LEU A 134 9.86 -0.74 17.25
CA LEU A 134 9.20 -1.37 16.11
C LEU A 134 8.14 -2.41 16.52
N VAL A 135 8.20 -2.94 17.75
CA VAL A 135 7.21 -3.88 18.27
C VAL A 135 5.96 -3.12 18.72
N ALA A 136 6.12 -2.03 19.45
CA ALA A 136 5.01 -1.16 19.80
C ALA A 136 4.36 -0.53 18.55
N LEU A 137 5.18 -0.12 17.57
CA LEU A 137 4.69 0.42 16.30
C LEU A 137 3.87 -0.61 15.52
N ARG A 138 4.31 -1.89 15.49
CA ARG A 138 3.55 -3.01 14.92
C ARG A 138 2.17 -3.10 15.52
N ASP A 139 2.08 -3.05 16.85
CA ASP A 139 0.82 -3.25 17.56
C ASP A 139 -0.18 -2.13 17.25
N ALA A 140 0.30 -0.89 17.16
CA ALA A 140 -0.51 0.25 16.72
C ALA A 140 -0.99 0.10 15.27
N MET A 141 -0.07 -0.26 14.35
CA MET A 141 -0.40 -0.47 12.94
C MET A 141 -1.37 -1.64 12.74
N LEU A 142 -1.19 -2.74 13.47
CA LEU A 142 -2.05 -3.91 13.37
C LEU A 142 -3.47 -3.61 13.87
N ALA A 143 -3.60 -2.87 14.97
CA ALA A 143 -4.90 -2.41 15.45
C ALA A 143 -5.60 -1.54 14.39
N ARG A 144 -4.88 -0.56 13.83
CA ARG A 144 -5.42 0.31 12.77
C ARG A 144 -5.81 -0.47 11.51
N LYS A 145 -4.97 -1.41 11.09
CA LYS A 145 -5.23 -2.29 9.95
C LYS A 145 -6.47 -3.14 10.16
N GLN A 146 -6.69 -3.67 11.38
CA GLN A 146 -7.89 -4.44 11.72
C GLN A 146 -9.16 -3.60 11.62
N GLU A 147 -9.13 -2.36 12.13
CA GLU A 147 -10.25 -1.41 11.99
C GLU A 147 -10.56 -1.12 10.52
N LEU A 148 -9.54 -0.79 9.72
CA LEU A 148 -9.69 -0.51 8.29
C LEU A 148 -10.20 -1.74 7.52
N THR A 149 -9.73 -2.94 7.87
CA THR A 149 -10.21 -4.19 7.28
C THR A 149 -11.70 -4.41 7.60
N ALA A 150 -12.11 -4.20 8.85
CA ALA A 150 -13.51 -4.31 9.25
C ALA A 150 -14.39 -3.25 8.55
N GLN A 151 -13.87 -2.03 8.36
CA GLN A 151 -14.55 -0.97 7.60
C GLN A 151 -14.71 -1.37 6.12
N ALA A 152 -13.65 -1.89 5.49
CA ALA A 152 -13.68 -2.37 4.13
C ALA A 152 -14.75 -3.46 3.93
N GLN A 153 -14.88 -4.38 4.89
CA GLN A 153 -15.86 -5.48 4.84
C GLN A 153 -17.31 -5.03 5.08
N SER A 154 -17.54 -3.97 5.87
CA SER A 154 -18.89 -3.55 6.29
C SER A 154 -19.51 -2.45 5.41
N GLY A 155 -18.71 -1.61 4.77
CA GLY A 155 -19.21 -0.53 3.91
C GLY A 155 -18.21 0.02 2.90
N GLY A 156 -17.06 -0.63 2.73
CA GLY A 156 -15.97 -0.13 1.89
C GLY A 156 -15.15 0.98 2.55
N LEU A 157 -13.96 1.21 2.02
CA LEU A 157 -13.10 2.33 2.42
C LEU A 157 -13.43 3.57 1.59
N PRO A 158 -13.31 4.80 2.15
CA PRO A 158 -13.50 6.03 1.39
C PRO A 158 -12.52 6.12 0.20
N PRO A 159 -12.77 6.96 -0.82
CA PRO A 159 -11.79 7.22 -1.87
C PRO A 159 -10.42 7.58 -1.29
N ALA A 160 -9.36 7.06 -1.90
CA ALA A 160 -8.01 7.32 -1.45
C ALA A 160 -7.65 8.77 -1.73
N LYS A 161 -7.26 9.53 -0.70
CA LYS A 161 -7.00 10.97 -0.82
C LYS A 161 -5.49 11.21 -0.99
N PRO A 162 -5.07 11.89 -2.06
CA PRO A 162 -3.69 12.35 -2.17
C PRO A 162 -3.30 13.29 -1.01
N THR A 163 -2.04 13.21 -0.58
CA THR A 163 -1.46 14.00 0.51
C THR A 163 -0.50 15.08 -0.01
N ALA A 164 0.37 14.74 -0.97
CA ALA A 164 1.39 15.58 -1.60
C ALA A 164 0.98 16.12 -2.99
N VAL A 165 0.26 15.32 -3.78
CA VAL A 165 -0.15 15.67 -5.16
C VAL A 165 -1.45 16.47 -5.14
N ASN A 166 -1.38 17.70 -5.67
CA ASN A 166 -2.54 18.58 -5.80
C ASN A 166 -3.29 18.29 -7.11
N LEU A 167 -4.36 17.50 -7.04
CA LEU A 167 -5.23 17.24 -8.19
C LEU A 167 -5.88 18.54 -8.67
N GLN A 168 -5.73 18.85 -9.96
CA GLN A 168 -6.46 19.94 -10.58
C GLN A 168 -7.91 19.49 -10.82
N PRO A 169 -8.91 20.36 -10.54
CA PRO A 169 -10.27 20.10 -10.97
C PRO A 169 -10.32 19.99 -12.50
N ALA A 170 -11.14 19.05 -13.00
CA ALA A 170 -11.42 18.88 -14.41
C ALA A 170 -12.16 20.09 -15.01
#